data_AF-A0A7C6ERT0-F1
#
_entry.id   AF-A0A7C6ERT0-F1
#
_cell.length_a   1.000
_cell.length_b   1.000
_cell.length_c   1.000
_cell.angle_alpha   90.00
_cell.angle_beta   90.00
_cell.angle_gamma   90.00
#
_symmetry.space_group_name_H-M   'P 1'
#
loop_
_entity.id
_entity.type
_entity.pdbx_description
1 polymer ?
#
loop_
_entity_poly.entity_id
_entity_poly.type
_entity_poly.pdbx_seq_one_letter_code
_entity_poly.pdbx_strand_id
1 'polypeptide(L)'
;MDTSYNTMTRDKKATVLALCAVSMWSTVATAFKIALRGMTYYQLLFIATWVSTLVLALFLIFKKELSHSLKLNRKQVLLSMLMGALNPFAYYLILLKAYSLLPAYMVQPLNYTWPVVLVFFSAIFLKQKLSWLSILALIVSFFGVWLISKGNNSLETLSNLWGVILATGSSLVWSAYWLLNLKDQRSAIQKLFVNFLFGSIYILLFSLWAGFPAFRFTTSFVAAIYIGVFEMGITFLIWMMALQMATRTDAISIYIFLSPFISLIFISTILGEKITIYALMGFFFIALGILMSKWREITTFERGKQR
;
A
#
# COMPACT_ATOMS: atom_id res chain seq x y z
N MET A 1 38.08 -1.36 12.70
CA MET A 1 37.12 -0.42 13.34
C MET A 1 36.23 0.31 12.33
N ASP A 2 36.70 0.58 11.10
CA ASP A 2 35.92 1.31 10.07
C ASP A 2 34.65 0.63 9.53
N THR A 3 34.60 -0.69 9.48
CA THR A 3 33.42 -1.42 8.95
C THR A 3 32.21 -1.31 9.88
N SER A 4 32.41 -1.37 11.21
CA SER A 4 31.32 -1.24 12.18
C SER A 4 30.75 0.18 12.23
N TYR A 5 31.61 1.20 12.19
CA TYR A 5 31.19 2.60 12.18
C TYR A 5 30.40 2.94 10.91
N ASN A 6 30.90 2.53 9.74
CA ASN A 6 30.19 2.73 8.47
C ASN A 6 28.82 2.03 8.45
N THR A 7 28.73 0.84 9.04
CA THR A 7 27.47 0.08 9.14
C THR A 7 26.46 0.80 10.03
N MET A 8 26.87 1.29 11.20
CA MET A 8 25.98 2.08 12.09
C MET A 8 25.47 3.36 11.42
N THR A 9 26.30 4.08 10.66
CA THR A 9 25.83 5.26 9.90
C THR A 9 24.87 4.89 8.77
N ARG A 10 25.05 3.73 8.15
CA ARG A 10 24.18 3.27 7.06
C ARG A 10 22.80 2.87 7.58
N ASP A 11 22.73 2.20 8.74
CA ASP A 11 21.46 1.85 9.39
C ASP A 11 20.71 3.07 9.94
N LYS A 12 21.44 4.08 10.44
CA LYS A 12 20.85 5.38 10.80
C LYS A 12 20.21 6.04 9.57
N LYS A 13 20.91 6.07 8.44
CA LYS A 13 20.37 6.60 7.17
C LYS A 13 19.15 5.80 6.69
N ALA A 14 19.20 4.47 6.77
CA ALA A 14 18.06 3.60 6.43
C ALA A 14 16.83 3.92 7.29
N THR A 15 17.03 4.11 8.59
CA THR A 15 15.96 4.48 9.53
C THR A 15 15.37 5.85 9.20
N VAL A 16 16.20 6.86 8.93
CA VAL A 16 15.72 8.19 8.53
C VAL A 16 14.91 8.12 7.23
N LEU A 17 15.39 7.39 6.22
CA LEU A 17 14.64 7.20 4.97
C LEU A 17 13.31 6.49 5.21
N ALA A 18 13.28 5.45 6.04
CA ALA A 18 12.06 4.74 6.39
C ALA A 18 11.05 5.66 7.09
N LEU A 19 11.49 6.46 8.05
CA LEU A 19 10.64 7.42 8.75
C LEU A 19 10.12 8.52 7.81
N CYS A 20 10.96 9.04 6.90
CA CYS A 20 10.51 9.98 5.86
C CYS A 20 9.41 9.36 4.99
N ALA A 21 9.58 8.12 4.55
CA ALA A 21 8.57 7.43 3.76
C ALA A 21 7.26 7.21 4.55
N VAL A 22 7.38 6.81 5.83
CA VAL A 22 6.25 6.67 6.74
C VAL A 22 5.50 7.98 6.91
N SER A 23 6.20 9.09 7.13
CA SER A 23 5.59 10.43 7.23
C SER A 23 4.85 10.81 5.96
N MET A 24 5.42 10.54 4.77
CA MET A 24 4.76 10.79 3.49
C MET A 24 3.47 9.97 3.35
N TRP A 25 3.53 8.64 3.55
CA TRP A 25 2.35 7.77 3.50
C TRP A 25 1.28 8.13 4.54
N SER A 26 1.68 8.65 5.70
CA SER A 26 0.74 9.08 6.73
C SER A 26 -0.19 10.20 6.26
N THR A 27 0.23 11.00 5.28
CA THR A 27 -0.60 12.10 4.74
C THR A 27 -1.57 11.65 3.64
N VAL A 28 -1.36 10.47 3.06
CA VAL A 28 -2.04 10.09 1.82
C VAL A 28 -3.51 9.79 2.03
N ALA A 29 -3.90 9.13 3.12
CA ALA A 29 -5.31 8.87 3.41
C ALA A 29 -6.14 10.17 3.48
N THR A 30 -5.51 11.23 4.01
CA THR A 30 -6.07 12.59 4.01
C THR A 30 -6.18 13.14 2.59
N ALA A 31 -5.12 13.03 1.79
CA ALA A 31 -5.11 13.47 0.40
C ALA A 31 -6.17 12.74 -0.46
N PHE A 32 -6.39 11.43 -0.25
CA PHE A 32 -7.44 10.66 -0.93
C PHE A 32 -8.82 11.31 -0.71
N LYS A 33 -9.18 11.62 0.53
CA LYS A 33 -10.48 12.26 0.82
C LYS A 33 -10.57 13.67 0.24
N ILE A 34 -9.50 14.48 0.30
CA ILE A 34 -9.49 15.82 -0.29
C ILE A 34 -9.70 15.75 -1.81
N ALA A 35 -9.03 14.83 -2.49
CA ALA A 35 -9.22 14.60 -3.91
C ALA A 35 -10.67 14.15 -4.20
N LEU A 36 -11.19 13.16 -3.48
CA LEU A 36 -12.55 12.62 -3.68
C LEU A 36 -13.69 13.61 -3.38
N ARG A 37 -13.43 14.78 -2.80
CA ARG A 37 -14.44 15.86 -2.65
C ARG A 37 -14.83 16.50 -3.98
N GLY A 38 -13.94 16.50 -4.97
CA GLY A 38 -14.12 17.23 -6.23
C GLY A 38 -13.97 16.37 -7.49
N MET A 39 -13.73 15.07 -7.36
CA MET A 39 -13.62 14.14 -8.48
C MET A 39 -14.03 12.73 -8.06
N THR A 40 -14.35 11.89 -9.04
CA THR A 40 -14.65 10.48 -8.80
C THR A 40 -13.36 9.68 -8.53
N TYR A 41 -13.51 8.50 -7.94
CA TYR A 41 -12.38 7.61 -7.61
C TYR A 41 -11.55 7.18 -8.83
N TYR A 42 -12.17 7.00 -10.00
CA TYR A 42 -11.44 6.64 -11.22
C TYR A 42 -10.72 7.84 -11.85
N GLN A 43 -11.27 9.05 -11.71
CA GLN A 43 -10.60 10.29 -12.16
C GLN A 43 -9.35 10.58 -11.30
N LEU A 44 -9.47 10.38 -9.98
CA LEU A 44 -8.33 10.44 -9.06
C LEU A 44 -7.26 9.44 -9.47
N LEU A 45 -7.66 8.18 -9.69
CA LEU A 45 -6.73 7.13 -10.08
C LEU A 45 -6.05 7.45 -11.41
N PHE A 46 -6.80 7.98 -12.39
CA PHE A 46 -6.25 8.38 -13.68
C PHE A 46 -5.10 9.38 -13.48
N ILE A 47 -5.35 10.49 -12.79
CA ILE A 47 -4.33 11.52 -12.55
C ILE A 47 -3.15 10.93 -11.78
N ALA A 48 -3.41 10.26 -10.65
CA ALA A 48 -2.35 9.75 -9.78
C ALA A 48 -1.46 8.72 -10.47
N THR A 49 -2.03 7.84 -11.29
CA THR A 49 -1.26 6.78 -11.98
C THR A 49 -0.37 7.37 -13.07
N TRP A 50 -0.87 8.33 -13.85
CA TRP A 50 -0.08 9.01 -14.87
C TRP A 50 1.03 9.86 -14.26
N VAL A 51 0.74 10.58 -13.17
CA VAL A 51 1.74 11.36 -12.42
C VAL A 51 2.82 10.42 -11.85
N SER A 52 2.44 9.31 -11.23
CA SER A 52 3.40 8.33 -10.71
C SER A 52 4.26 7.73 -11.82
N THR A 53 3.65 7.38 -12.95
CA THR A 53 4.37 6.87 -14.14
C THR A 53 5.40 7.89 -14.64
N LEU A 54 5.03 9.17 -14.67
CA LEU A 54 5.94 10.26 -15.02
C LEU A 54 7.08 10.41 -14.01
N VAL A 55 6.80 10.40 -12.71
CA VAL A 55 7.82 10.47 -11.66
C VAL A 55 8.82 9.32 -11.77
N LEU A 56 8.33 8.10 -11.96
CA LEU A 56 9.18 6.91 -12.13
C LEU A 56 9.98 6.97 -13.45
N ALA A 57 9.37 7.43 -14.54
CA ALA A 57 10.06 7.65 -15.81
C ALA A 57 11.20 8.66 -15.67
N LEU A 58 10.94 9.81 -15.05
CA LEU A 58 11.94 10.85 -14.79
C LEU A 58 13.09 10.29 -13.96
N PHE A 59 12.79 9.56 -12.88
CA PHE A 59 13.82 8.90 -12.08
C PHE A 59 14.70 7.94 -12.91
N LEU A 60 14.10 7.13 -13.78
CA LEU A 60 14.84 6.23 -14.66
C LEU A 60 15.64 6.96 -15.74
N ILE A 61 15.17 8.12 -16.21
CA ILE A 61 15.93 9.00 -17.12
C ILE A 61 17.16 9.54 -16.40
N PHE A 62 17.02 10.04 -15.16
CA PHE A 62 18.14 10.51 -14.35
C PHE A 62 19.17 9.39 -14.09
N LYS A 63 18.72 8.15 -13.94
CA LYS A 63 19.59 6.97 -13.81
C LYS A 63 20.14 6.43 -15.13
N LYS A 64 19.71 6.96 -16.28
CA LYS A 64 20.02 6.45 -17.63
C LYS A 64 19.59 4.98 -17.83
N GLU A 65 18.58 4.54 -17.09
CA GLU A 65 18.07 3.17 -17.09
C GLU A 65 16.73 3.01 -17.80
N LEU A 66 16.12 4.10 -18.31
CA LEU A 66 14.79 4.04 -18.95
C LEU A 66 14.76 3.10 -20.16
N SER A 67 15.73 3.21 -21.06
CA SER A 67 15.81 2.37 -22.25
C SER A 67 16.00 0.89 -21.92
N HIS A 68 16.86 0.58 -20.93
CA HIS A 68 17.03 -0.76 -20.39
C HIS A 68 15.73 -1.28 -19.74
N SER A 69 15.02 -0.40 -19.02
CA SER A 69 13.79 -0.76 -18.32
C SER A 69 12.66 -1.21 -19.25
N LEU A 70 12.64 -0.67 -20.47
CA LEU A 70 11.68 -1.01 -21.52
C LEU A 70 12.09 -2.21 -22.39
N LYS A 71 13.34 -2.69 -22.28
CA LYS A 71 13.79 -3.92 -22.96
C LYS A 71 13.29 -5.14 -22.21
N LEU A 72 12.08 -5.58 -22.54
CA LEU A 72 11.40 -6.69 -21.89
C LEU A 72 11.23 -7.87 -22.84
N ASN A 73 11.45 -9.08 -22.34
CA ASN A 73 11.04 -10.29 -23.04
C ASN A 73 9.52 -10.50 -22.93
N ARG A 74 8.96 -11.38 -23.77
CA ARG A 74 7.50 -11.64 -23.82
C ARG A 74 6.92 -12.04 -22.46
N LYS A 75 7.64 -12.84 -21.67
CA LYS A 75 7.22 -13.27 -20.33
C LYS A 75 7.16 -12.09 -19.36
N GLN A 76 8.13 -11.18 -19.40
CA GLN A 76 8.17 -9.98 -18.58
C GLN A 76 7.08 -8.98 -18.96
N VAL A 77 6.78 -8.84 -20.26
CA VAL A 77 5.65 -8.02 -20.73
C VAL A 77 4.34 -8.57 -20.18
N LEU A 78 4.07 -9.86 -20.38
CA LEU A 78 2.83 -10.49 -19.89
C LEU A 78 2.70 -10.41 -18.37
N LEU A 79 3.81 -10.63 -17.65
CA LEU A 79 3.83 -10.46 -16.19
C LEU A 79 3.53 -9.01 -15.79
N SER A 80 4.11 -8.03 -16.49
CA SER A 80 3.87 -6.60 -16.17
C SER A 80 2.45 -6.15 -16.51
N MET A 81 1.84 -6.72 -17.56
CA MET A 81 0.42 -6.50 -17.87
C MET A 81 -0.45 -7.01 -16.72
N LEU A 82 -0.23 -8.26 -16.27
CA LEU A 82 -0.95 -8.81 -15.12
C LEU A 82 -0.69 -8.00 -13.84
N MET A 83 0.56 -7.65 -13.58
CA MET A 83 0.95 -6.89 -12.40
C MET A 83 0.34 -5.48 -12.42
N GLY A 84 0.35 -4.78 -13.56
CA GLY A 84 -0.28 -3.47 -13.74
C GLY A 84 -1.80 -3.51 -13.60
N ALA A 85 -2.44 -4.62 -14.02
CA ALA A 85 -3.85 -4.85 -13.82
C ALA A 85 -4.21 -5.03 -12.34
N LEU A 86 -3.36 -5.74 -11.58
CA LEU A 86 -3.52 -5.87 -10.12
C LEU A 86 -3.20 -4.56 -9.40
N ASN A 87 -2.04 -3.97 -9.68
CA ASN A 87 -1.55 -2.73 -9.11
C ASN A 87 -0.71 -1.96 -10.14
N PRO A 88 -1.10 -0.73 -10.51
CA PRO A 88 -2.00 0.15 -9.75
C PRO A 88 -3.50 0.01 -10.04
N PHE A 89 -3.93 -0.64 -11.12
CA PHE A 89 -5.32 -0.51 -11.58
C PHE A 89 -6.37 -1.06 -10.60
N ALA A 90 -6.49 -2.38 -10.45
CA ALA A 90 -7.56 -2.98 -9.65
C ALA A 90 -7.47 -2.60 -8.16
N TYR A 91 -6.27 -2.65 -7.59
CA TYR A 91 -6.02 -2.33 -6.18
C TYR A 91 -6.53 -0.93 -5.82
N TYR A 92 -6.03 0.10 -6.50
CA TYR A 92 -6.43 1.46 -6.16
C TYR A 92 -7.85 1.78 -6.61
N LEU A 93 -8.38 1.17 -7.68
CA LEU A 93 -9.77 1.38 -8.07
C LEU A 93 -10.73 0.93 -6.96
N ILE A 94 -10.49 -0.25 -6.39
CA ILE A 94 -11.26 -0.81 -5.27
C ILE A 94 -11.04 0.03 -4.00
N LEU A 95 -9.78 0.34 -3.67
CA LEU A 95 -9.44 1.09 -2.47
C LEU A 95 -10.03 2.50 -2.49
N LEU A 96 -9.87 3.23 -3.59
CA LEU A 96 -10.41 4.59 -3.73
C LEU A 96 -11.93 4.59 -3.77
N LYS A 97 -12.56 3.54 -4.32
CA LYS A 97 -14.01 3.36 -4.17
C LYS A 97 -14.39 3.21 -2.70
N ALA A 98 -13.64 2.46 -1.90
CA ALA A 98 -13.89 2.37 -0.45
C ALA A 98 -13.74 3.74 0.24
N TYR A 99 -12.69 4.52 -0.07
CA TYR A 99 -12.53 5.90 0.44
C TYR A 99 -13.66 6.86 0.01
N SER A 100 -14.33 6.58 -1.11
CA SER A 100 -15.51 7.35 -1.54
C SER A 100 -16.77 7.02 -0.75
N LEU A 101 -16.83 5.83 -0.14
CA LEU A 101 -18.01 5.33 0.61
C LEU A 101 -17.87 5.48 2.12
N LEU A 102 -16.64 5.44 2.64
CA LEU A 102 -16.36 5.40 4.07
C LEU A 102 -15.47 6.57 4.51
N PRO A 103 -15.49 6.91 5.82
CA PRO A 103 -14.48 7.76 6.44
C PRO A 103 -13.06 7.19 6.27
N ALA A 104 -12.06 8.05 6.11
CA ALA A 104 -10.67 7.64 5.97
C ALA A 104 -10.18 6.84 7.20
N TYR A 105 -10.62 7.22 8.41
CA TYR A 105 -10.23 6.50 9.63
C TYR A 105 -10.68 5.04 9.66
N MET A 106 -11.70 4.65 8.86
CA MET A 106 -12.13 3.26 8.72
C MET A 106 -11.38 2.54 7.62
N VAL A 107 -11.31 3.14 6.42
CA VAL A 107 -10.74 2.50 5.23
C VAL A 107 -9.26 2.17 5.42
N GLN A 108 -8.51 3.08 6.02
CA GLN A 108 -7.07 2.91 6.17
C GLN A 108 -6.73 1.67 7.03
N PRO A 109 -7.19 1.54 8.30
CA PRO A 109 -6.99 0.32 9.09
C PRO A 109 -7.43 -0.97 8.41
N LEU A 110 -8.57 -0.96 7.71
CA LEU A 110 -9.07 -2.13 6.98
C LEU A 110 -8.10 -2.57 5.87
N ASN A 111 -7.53 -1.63 5.13
CA ASN A 111 -6.51 -1.93 4.12
C ASN A 111 -5.22 -2.52 4.74
N TYR A 112 -4.86 -2.14 5.98
CA TYR A 112 -3.69 -2.69 6.71
C TYR A 112 -3.80 -4.17 7.09
N THR A 113 -4.91 -4.83 6.79
CA THR A 113 -5.06 -6.29 6.94
C THR A 113 -4.23 -7.12 5.95
N TRP A 114 -3.66 -6.48 4.92
CA TRP A 114 -2.89 -7.16 3.87
C TRP A 114 -1.72 -8.02 4.34
N PRO A 115 -0.91 -7.69 5.38
CA PRO A 115 0.20 -8.55 5.79
C PRO A 115 -0.28 -9.90 6.30
N VAL A 116 -1.43 -9.91 6.98
CA VAL A 116 -2.05 -11.13 7.47
C VAL A 116 -2.51 -11.96 6.27
N VAL A 117 -3.29 -11.37 5.36
CA VAL A 117 -3.72 -12.03 4.12
C VAL A 117 -2.55 -12.59 3.31
N LEU A 118 -1.45 -11.84 3.20
CA LEU A 118 -0.24 -12.28 2.50
C LEU A 118 0.35 -13.57 3.09
N VAL A 119 0.37 -13.72 4.42
CA VAL A 119 0.83 -14.95 5.07
C VAL A 119 -0.07 -16.13 4.72
N PHE A 120 -1.38 -15.92 4.65
CA PHE A 120 -2.32 -16.97 4.23
C PHE A 120 -2.15 -17.36 2.76
N PHE A 121 -2.07 -16.37 1.87
CA PHE A 121 -1.81 -16.62 0.46
C PHE A 121 -0.47 -17.33 0.26
N SER A 122 0.58 -16.90 0.96
CA SER A 122 1.88 -17.55 0.89
C SER A 122 1.81 -19.01 1.32
N ALA A 123 1.08 -19.34 2.41
CA ALA A 123 0.92 -20.73 2.83
C ALA A 123 0.19 -21.59 1.78
N ILE A 124 -0.87 -21.07 1.15
CA ILE A 124 -1.61 -21.77 0.09
C ILE A 124 -0.73 -21.99 -1.15
N PHE A 125 -0.09 -20.93 -1.65
CA PHE A 125 0.71 -20.98 -2.87
C PHE A 125 2.02 -21.75 -2.70
N LEU A 126 2.65 -21.67 -1.53
CA LEU A 126 3.88 -22.41 -1.20
C LEU A 126 3.60 -23.80 -0.63
N LYS A 127 2.32 -24.19 -0.49
CA LYS A 127 1.88 -25.46 0.11
C LYS A 127 2.47 -25.71 1.50
N GLN A 128 2.65 -24.64 2.29
CA GLN A 128 3.18 -24.72 3.64
C GLN A 128 2.06 -24.87 4.66
N LYS A 129 2.33 -25.59 5.76
CA LYS A 129 1.37 -25.70 6.86
C LYS A 129 1.26 -24.38 7.61
N LEU A 130 0.04 -23.84 7.70
CA LEU A 130 -0.28 -22.73 8.59
C LEU A 130 -0.08 -23.19 10.05
N SER A 131 0.59 -22.37 10.87
CA SER A 131 0.58 -22.65 12.31
C SER A 131 -0.70 -22.15 12.94
N TRP A 132 -0.92 -22.68 14.14
CA TRP A 132 -1.88 -22.15 15.08
C TRP A 132 -1.74 -20.63 15.31
N LEU A 133 -0.51 -20.11 15.45
CA LEU A 133 -0.31 -18.65 15.61
C LEU A 133 -0.77 -17.85 14.38
N SER A 134 -0.52 -18.35 13.17
CA SER A 134 -0.98 -17.68 11.94
C SER A 134 -2.51 -17.66 11.86
N ILE A 135 -3.17 -18.78 12.23
CA ILE A 135 -4.64 -18.88 12.32
C ILE A 135 -5.19 -17.91 13.38
N LEU A 136 -4.57 -17.86 14.56
CA LEU A 136 -4.97 -16.94 15.61
C LEU A 136 -4.80 -15.47 15.19
N ALA A 137 -3.70 -15.13 14.52
CA ALA A 137 -3.47 -13.79 13.96
C ALA A 137 -4.56 -13.38 12.97
N LEU A 138 -5.08 -14.31 12.15
CA LEU A 138 -6.21 -14.07 11.26
C LEU A 138 -7.47 -13.75 12.04
N ILE A 139 -7.84 -14.61 12.99
CA ILE A 139 -9.05 -14.45 13.80
C ILE A 139 -9.02 -13.11 14.52
N VAL A 140 -7.89 -12.76 15.14
CA VAL A 140 -7.68 -11.49 15.83
C VAL A 140 -7.82 -10.30 14.87
N SER A 141 -7.26 -10.39 13.67
CA SER A 141 -7.35 -9.30 12.67
C SER A 141 -8.76 -9.12 12.13
N PHE A 142 -9.46 -10.22 11.85
CA PHE A 142 -10.85 -10.19 11.39
C PHE A 142 -11.82 -9.71 12.48
N PHE A 143 -11.53 -9.99 13.76
CA PHE A 143 -12.23 -9.37 14.86
C PHE A 143 -12.04 -7.84 14.86
N GLY A 144 -10.83 -7.36 14.56
CA GLY A 144 -10.56 -5.94 14.37
C GLY A 144 -11.35 -5.31 13.22
N VAL A 145 -11.44 -6.00 12.07
CA VAL A 145 -12.29 -5.60 10.93
C VAL A 145 -13.76 -5.48 11.33
N TRP A 146 -14.27 -6.46 12.06
CA TRP A 146 -15.64 -6.46 12.58
C TRP A 146 -15.91 -5.32 13.58
N LEU A 147 -14.93 -4.96 14.41
CA LEU A 147 -15.06 -3.80 15.30
C LEU A 147 -15.13 -2.50 14.50
N ILE A 148 -14.24 -2.32 13.51
CA ILE A 148 -14.25 -1.12 12.66
C ILE A 148 -15.58 -1.00 11.91
N SER A 149 -16.13 -2.11 11.40
CA SER A 149 -17.38 -2.09 10.63
C SER A 149 -18.61 -1.65 11.41
N LYS A 150 -18.59 -1.69 12.75
CA LYS A 150 -19.68 -1.17 13.57
C LYS A 150 -19.86 0.34 13.45
N GLY A 151 -18.80 1.09 13.11
CA GLY A 151 -18.87 2.54 12.90
C GLY A 151 -19.44 3.31 14.09
N ASN A 152 -20.10 4.45 13.82
CA ASN A 152 -20.77 5.29 14.82
C ASN A 152 -22.31 5.22 14.76
N ASN A 153 -22.91 4.88 13.60
CA ASN A 153 -24.35 4.90 13.39
C ASN A 153 -24.81 3.59 12.71
N SER A 154 -25.81 2.94 13.31
CA SER A 154 -26.42 1.68 12.85
C SER A 154 -27.44 1.82 11.71
N LEU A 155 -27.64 3.04 11.18
CA LEU A 155 -28.74 3.37 10.26
C LEU A 155 -28.34 3.43 8.76
N GLU A 156 -27.05 3.43 8.41
CA GLU A 156 -26.57 3.40 7.00
C GLU A 156 -25.83 2.08 6.67
N THR A 157 -26.37 0.96 7.14
CA THR A 157 -25.67 -0.33 7.27
C THR A 157 -25.17 -0.91 5.94
N LEU A 158 -25.90 -0.72 4.83
CA LEU A 158 -25.56 -1.32 3.53
C LEU A 158 -24.40 -0.61 2.81
N SER A 159 -24.42 0.73 2.74
CA SER A 159 -23.31 1.51 2.17
C SER A 159 -22.02 1.29 2.96
N ASN A 160 -22.17 1.24 4.29
CA ASN A 160 -21.06 0.98 5.21
C ASN A 160 -20.46 -0.42 4.99
N LEU A 161 -21.30 -1.46 4.86
CA LEU A 161 -20.83 -2.83 4.61
C LEU A 161 -20.11 -2.96 3.26
N TRP A 162 -20.62 -2.34 2.20
CA TRP A 162 -19.96 -2.44 0.89
C TRP A 162 -18.61 -1.74 0.87
N GLY A 163 -18.50 -0.59 1.53
CA GLY A 163 -17.21 0.07 1.74
C GLY A 163 -16.22 -0.79 2.53
N VAL A 164 -16.68 -1.51 3.57
CA VAL A 164 -15.84 -2.41 4.38
C VAL A 164 -15.36 -3.58 3.54
N ILE A 165 -16.24 -4.18 2.74
CA ILE A 165 -15.90 -5.28 1.82
C ILE A 165 -14.86 -4.82 0.80
N LEU A 166 -15.03 -3.63 0.22
CA LEU A 166 -14.05 -3.09 -0.73
C LEU A 166 -12.71 -2.78 -0.05
N ALA A 167 -12.70 -2.13 1.12
CA ALA A 167 -11.48 -1.80 1.84
C ALA A 167 -10.70 -3.07 2.23
N THR A 168 -11.38 -4.04 2.83
CA THR A 168 -10.76 -5.31 3.24
C THR A 168 -10.43 -6.18 2.02
N GLY A 169 -11.26 -6.18 0.99
CA GLY A 169 -11.04 -6.91 -0.26
C GLY A 169 -9.86 -6.38 -1.07
N SER A 170 -9.57 -5.07 -0.99
CA SER A 170 -8.37 -4.49 -1.61
C SER A 170 -7.08 -5.13 -1.07
N SER A 171 -7.08 -5.56 0.19
CA SER A 171 -5.94 -6.26 0.81
C SER A 171 -5.64 -7.61 0.15
N LEU A 172 -6.66 -8.29 -0.40
CA LEU A 172 -6.51 -9.53 -1.17
C LEU A 172 -5.75 -9.26 -2.48
N VAL A 173 -6.15 -8.22 -3.20
CA VAL A 173 -5.50 -7.80 -4.46
C VAL A 173 -4.05 -7.39 -4.19
N TRP A 174 -3.82 -6.60 -3.14
CA TRP A 174 -2.48 -6.18 -2.74
C TRP A 174 -1.58 -7.36 -2.35
N SER A 175 -2.11 -8.31 -1.60
CA SER A 175 -1.37 -9.52 -1.20
C SER A 175 -1.03 -10.41 -2.39
N ALA A 176 -1.96 -10.59 -3.34
CA ALA A 176 -1.71 -11.31 -4.58
C ALA A 176 -0.64 -10.63 -5.43
N TYR A 177 -0.71 -9.30 -5.55
CA TYR A 177 0.32 -8.49 -6.22
C TYR A 177 1.69 -8.72 -5.58
N TRP A 178 1.82 -8.58 -4.25
CA TRP A 178 3.10 -8.80 -3.56
C TRP A 178 3.65 -10.20 -3.78
N LEU A 179 2.83 -11.23 -3.64
CA LEU A 179 3.25 -12.62 -3.81
C LEU A 179 3.74 -12.92 -5.23
N LEU A 180 3.05 -12.40 -6.25
CA LEU A 180 3.47 -12.54 -7.65
C LEU A 180 4.70 -11.69 -7.97
N ASN A 181 4.80 -10.50 -7.36
CA ASN A 181 5.93 -9.60 -7.51
C ASN A 181 7.24 -10.17 -6.94
N LEU A 182 7.17 -11.12 -5.98
CA LEU A 182 8.34 -11.88 -5.49
C LEU A 182 8.94 -12.81 -6.56
N LYS A 183 8.15 -13.25 -7.54
CA LYS A 183 8.65 -14.10 -8.64
C LYS A 183 9.33 -13.29 -9.75
N ASP A 184 9.22 -11.97 -9.70
CA ASP A 184 9.82 -11.07 -10.68
C ASP A 184 11.22 -10.63 -10.24
N GLN A 185 12.21 -11.13 -10.97
CA GLN A 185 13.65 -10.92 -10.73
C GLN A 185 14.16 -9.56 -11.23
N ARG A 186 13.33 -8.75 -11.91
CA ARG A 186 13.72 -7.41 -12.35
C ARG A 186 13.95 -6.49 -11.15
N SER A 187 14.71 -5.42 -11.37
CA SER A 187 14.89 -4.39 -10.35
C SER A 187 13.54 -3.83 -9.93
N ALA A 188 13.39 -3.50 -8.65
CA ALA A 188 12.10 -3.10 -8.10
C ALA A 188 11.53 -1.83 -8.76
N ILE A 189 12.41 -0.90 -9.13
CA ILE A 189 12.04 0.34 -9.83
C ILE A 189 11.63 0.05 -11.28
N GLN A 190 12.36 -0.82 -11.99
CA GLN A 190 12.01 -1.23 -13.36
C GLN A 190 10.62 -1.86 -13.41
N LYS A 191 10.36 -2.86 -12.55
CA LYS A 191 9.05 -3.53 -12.56
C LYS A 191 7.93 -2.58 -12.11
N LEU A 192 8.17 -1.72 -11.11
CA LEU A 192 7.19 -0.73 -10.67
C LEU A 192 6.82 0.23 -11.82
N PHE A 193 7.81 0.79 -12.51
CA PHE A 193 7.59 1.68 -13.66
C PHE A 193 6.74 1.03 -14.76
N VAL A 194 7.10 -0.18 -15.19
CA VAL A 194 6.38 -0.87 -16.27
C VAL A 194 4.97 -1.27 -15.82
N ASN A 195 4.77 -1.69 -14.58
CA ASN A 195 3.44 -1.99 -14.04
C ASN A 195 2.56 -0.73 -14.01
N PHE A 196 3.13 0.42 -13.60
CA PHE A 196 2.44 1.71 -13.62
C PHE A 196 2.13 2.19 -15.04
N LEU A 197 3.00 1.91 -16.02
CA LEU A 197 2.73 2.18 -17.42
C LEU A 197 1.52 1.37 -17.92
N PHE A 198 1.48 0.06 -17.68
CA PHE A 198 0.31 -0.76 -18.02
C PHE A 198 -0.95 -0.35 -17.23
N GLY A 199 -0.81 -0.06 -15.94
CA GLY A 199 -1.88 0.45 -15.10
C GLY A 199 -2.47 1.77 -15.62
N SER A 200 -1.62 2.68 -16.08
CA SER A 200 -2.02 3.95 -16.72
C SER A 200 -2.82 3.72 -18.00
N ILE A 201 -2.43 2.72 -18.80
CA ILE A 201 -3.19 2.31 -19.99
C ILE A 201 -4.55 1.75 -19.58
N TYR A 202 -4.62 0.88 -18.56
CA TYR A 202 -5.89 0.31 -18.11
C TYR A 202 -6.86 1.36 -17.56
N ILE A 203 -6.38 2.30 -16.76
CA ILE A 203 -7.24 3.39 -16.25
C ILE A 203 -7.63 4.38 -17.36
N LEU A 204 -6.79 4.58 -18.38
CA LEU A 204 -7.16 5.33 -19.58
C LEU A 204 -8.32 4.65 -20.31
N LEU A 205 -8.21 3.35 -20.61
CA LEU A 205 -9.27 2.59 -21.28
C LEU A 205 -10.57 2.61 -20.46
N PHE A 206 -10.47 2.43 -19.14
CA PHE A 206 -11.61 2.52 -18.25
C PHE A 206 -12.25 3.92 -18.27
N SER A 207 -11.45 4.99 -18.30
CA SER A 207 -11.94 6.37 -18.30
C SER A 207 -12.58 6.76 -19.64
N LEU A 208 -12.11 6.21 -20.76
CA LEU A 208 -12.75 6.40 -22.07
C LEU A 208 -14.16 5.79 -22.09
N TRP A 209 -14.35 4.65 -21.42
CA TRP A 209 -15.66 4.01 -21.28
C TRP A 209 -16.56 4.69 -20.24
N ALA A 210 -16.02 5.07 -19.07
CA ALA A 210 -16.76 5.66 -17.96
C ALA A 210 -17.04 7.17 -18.11
N GLY A 211 -16.52 7.80 -19.16
CA GLY A 211 -16.61 9.24 -19.40
C GLY A 211 -15.35 9.98 -18.93
N PHE A 212 -14.77 10.76 -19.84
CA PHE A 212 -13.51 11.45 -19.59
C PHE A 212 -13.70 12.60 -18.58
N PRO A 213 -12.81 12.73 -17.59
CA PRO A 213 -12.88 13.82 -16.62
C PRO A 213 -12.81 15.20 -17.28
N ALA A 214 -13.76 16.08 -16.94
CA ALA A 214 -13.54 17.51 -17.08
C ALA A 214 -12.55 17.95 -16.00
N PHE A 215 -11.28 18.14 -16.38
CA PHE A 215 -10.26 18.57 -15.44
C PHE A 215 -10.43 20.05 -15.11
N ARG A 216 -10.62 20.35 -13.83
CA ARG A 216 -10.57 21.69 -13.28
C ARG A 216 -9.41 21.79 -12.32
N PHE A 217 -8.67 22.89 -12.37
CA PHE A 217 -7.55 23.13 -11.46
C PHE A 217 -8.08 23.52 -10.07
N THR A 218 -8.49 22.51 -9.30
CA THR A 218 -9.03 22.65 -7.95
C THR A 218 -8.08 22.06 -6.92
N THR A 219 -8.35 22.28 -5.64
CA THR A 219 -7.64 21.60 -4.54
C THR A 219 -7.66 20.07 -4.70
N SER A 220 -8.75 19.50 -5.23
CA SER A 220 -8.85 18.07 -5.50
C SER A 220 -7.90 17.61 -6.60
N PHE A 221 -7.69 18.42 -7.64
CA PHE A 221 -6.72 18.14 -8.69
C PHE A 221 -5.28 18.16 -8.17
N VAL A 222 -4.94 19.17 -7.36
CA VAL A 222 -3.63 19.23 -6.69
C VAL A 222 -3.43 18.04 -5.75
N ALA A 223 -4.46 17.64 -4.99
CA ALA A 223 -4.41 16.46 -4.14
C ALA A 223 -4.20 15.16 -4.95
N ALA A 224 -4.80 15.03 -6.12
CA ALA A 224 -4.58 13.88 -7.00
C ALA A 224 -3.14 13.81 -7.54
N ILE A 225 -2.54 14.96 -7.89
CA ILE A 225 -1.12 15.04 -8.23
C ILE A 225 -0.26 14.66 -7.02
N TYR A 226 -0.56 15.21 -5.84
CA TYR A 226 0.14 14.90 -4.60
C TYR A 226 0.13 13.40 -4.32
N ILE A 227 -1.01 12.72 -4.49
CA ILE A 227 -1.13 11.27 -4.38
C ILE A 227 -0.21 10.57 -5.38
N GLY A 228 -0.24 10.95 -6.66
CA GLY A 228 0.64 10.34 -7.66
C GLY A 228 2.12 10.46 -7.32
N VAL A 229 2.54 11.61 -6.78
CA VAL A 229 3.92 11.86 -6.38
C VAL A 229 4.29 11.11 -5.09
N PHE A 230 3.49 11.23 -4.04
CA PHE A 230 3.85 10.82 -2.67
C PHE A 230 3.22 9.52 -2.20
N GLU A 231 2.12 9.03 -2.77
CA GLU A 231 1.66 7.66 -2.47
C GLU A 231 2.42 6.66 -3.33
N MET A 232 2.44 6.93 -4.64
CA MET A 232 2.74 5.93 -5.66
C MET A 232 4.13 6.07 -6.29
N GLY A 233 4.77 7.24 -6.19
CA GLY A 233 6.06 7.54 -6.83
C GLY A 233 7.23 7.59 -5.86
N ILE A 234 7.55 8.80 -5.36
CA ILE A 234 8.76 9.11 -4.58
C ILE A 234 8.84 8.28 -3.32
N THR A 235 7.73 8.10 -2.60
CA THR A 235 7.75 7.39 -1.31
C THR A 235 8.12 5.92 -1.47
N PHE A 236 7.68 5.27 -2.56
CA PHE A 236 8.15 3.92 -2.88
C PHE A 236 9.65 3.88 -3.14
N LEU A 237 10.21 4.88 -3.83
CA LEU A 237 11.66 4.99 -4.06
C LEU A 237 12.42 5.13 -2.73
N ILE A 238 11.99 6.05 -1.87
CA ILE A 238 12.59 6.28 -0.54
C ILE A 238 12.51 5.02 0.32
N TRP A 239 11.35 4.36 0.34
CA TRP A 239 11.14 3.11 1.08
C TRP A 239 12.06 1.99 0.59
N MET A 240 12.20 1.83 -0.72
CA MET A 240 13.10 0.83 -1.29
C MET A 240 14.58 1.13 -0.96
N MET A 241 14.98 2.40 -1.01
CA MET A 241 16.32 2.82 -0.60
C MET A 241 16.57 2.52 0.88
N ALA A 242 15.59 2.76 1.75
CA ALA A 242 15.67 2.42 3.17
C ALA A 242 15.93 0.92 3.36
N LEU A 243 15.15 0.06 2.68
CA LEU A 243 15.32 -1.39 2.77
C LEU A 243 16.67 -1.87 2.20
N GLN A 244 17.15 -1.31 1.09
CA GLN A 244 18.45 -1.68 0.51
C GLN A 244 19.65 -1.23 1.35
N MET A 245 19.46 -0.19 2.17
CA MET A 245 20.52 0.31 3.05
C MET A 245 20.57 -0.43 4.39
N ALA A 246 19.45 -1.00 4.84
CA ALA A 246 19.31 -1.64 6.13
C ALA A 246 20.06 -2.98 6.21
N THR A 247 20.80 -3.20 7.29
CA THR A 247 21.32 -4.53 7.65
C THR A 247 20.19 -5.47 8.08
N ARG A 248 19.19 -4.92 8.78
CA ARG A 248 18.00 -5.61 9.29
C ARG A 248 16.73 -5.05 8.64
N THR A 249 16.41 -5.57 7.46
CA THR A 249 15.19 -5.18 6.71
C THR A 249 13.91 -5.50 7.46
N ASP A 250 13.91 -6.54 8.28
CA ASP A 250 12.83 -6.94 9.20
C ASP A 250 12.51 -5.83 10.21
N ALA A 251 13.55 -5.25 10.82
CA ALA A 251 13.42 -4.16 11.79
C ALA A 251 12.91 -2.88 11.12
N ILE A 252 13.45 -2.51 9.96
CA ILE A 252 12.98 -1.34 9.20
C ILE A 252 11.52 -1.50 8.77
N SER A 253 11.12 -2.70 8.37
CA SER A 253 9.76 -3.00 7.89
C SER A 253 8.70 -2.92 8.99
N ILE A 254 9.06 -2.75 10.26
CA ILE A 254 8.10 -2.51 11.35
C ILE A 254 7.65 -1.04 11.36
N TYR A 255 8.49 -0.09 10.92
CA TYR A 255 8.15 1.34 10.91
C TYR A 255 6.94 1.67 10.05
N ILE A 256 6.62 0.86 9.02
CA ILE A 256 5.43 1.07 8.20
C ILE A 256 4.14 1.05 9.00
N PHE A 257 4.11 0.35 10.15
CA PHE A 257 2.93 0.28 11.02
C PHE A 257 2.72 1.53 11.87
N LEU A 258 3.69 2.46 11.89
CA LEU A 258 3.52 3.77 12.51
C LEU A 258 2.66 4.71 11.64
N SER A 259 2.72 4.54 10.31
CA SER A 259 1.98 5.35 9.33
C SER A 259 0.48 5.52 9.64
N PRO A 260 -0.30 4.46 9.91
CA PRO A 260 -1.73 4.60 10.21
C PRO A 260 -2.00 5.39 11.49
N PHE A 261 -1.17 5.28 12.53
CA PHE A 261 -1.35 6.06 13.77
C PHE A 261 -1.10 7.55 13.54
N ILE A 262 -0.04 7.89 12.79
CA ILE A 262 0.24 9.29 12.41
C ILE A 262 -0.88 9.81 11.49
N SER A 263 -1.33 8.99 10.55
CA SER A 263 -2.41 9.34 9.63
C SER A 263 -3.72 9.68 10.34
N LEU A 264 -4.05 8.99 11.44
CA LEU A 264 -5.23 9.34 12.25
C LEU A 264 -5.17 10.79 12.78
N ILE A 265 -3.98 11.31 13.10
CA ILE A 265 -3.82 12.71 13.52
C ILE A 265 -4.22 13.65 12.38
N PHE A 266 -3.72 13.39 11.15
CA PHE A 266 -4.07 14.19 9.98
C PHE A 266 -5.54 14.05 9.60
N ILE A 267 -6.10 12.85 9.67
CA ILE A 267 -7.51 12.59 9.41
C ILE A 267 -8.39 13.36 10.39
N SER A 268 -8.07 13.35 11.69
CA SER A 268 -8.86 14.08 12.68
C SER A 268 -8.71 15.59 12.55
N THR A 269 -7.50 16.11 12.33
CA THR A 269 -7.22 17.55 12.33
C THR A 269 -7.54 18.25 11.00
N ILE A 270 -7.22 17.62 9.86
CA ILE A 270 -7.37 18.22 8.52
C ILE A 270 -8.73 17.87 7.91
N LEU A 271 -9.17 16.61 8.02
CA LEU A 271 -10.49 16.22 7.48
C LEU A 271 -11.63 16.53 8.46
N GLY A 272 -11.33 16.72 9.75
CA GLY A 272 -12.35 16.89 10.79
C GLY A 272 -13.12 15.60 11.11
N GLU A 273 -12.60 14.44 10.71
CA GLU A 273 -13.28 13.16 10.96
C GLU A 273 -13.19 12.79 12.45
N LYS A 274 -14.34 12.48 13.07
CA LYS A 274 -14.40 12.01 14.46
C LYS A 274 -14.06 10.53 14.52
N ILE A 275 -12.85 10.22 15.00
CA ILE A 275 -12.38 8.85 15.14
C ILE A 275 -13.16 8.16 16.26
N THR A 276 -13.72 7.00 15.95
CA THR A 276 -14.50 6.22 16.91
C THR A 276 -13.60 5.34 17.76
N ILE A 277 -14.01 5.06 19.00
CA ILE A 277 -13.28 4.12 19.86
C ILE A 277 -13.22 2.71 19.24
N TYR A 278 -14.27 2.31 18.53
CA TYR A 278 -14.31 1.04 17.80
C TYR A 278 -13.26 0.98 16.69
N ALA A 279 -12.99 2.07 16.00
CA ALA A 279 -11.93 2.12 14.99
C ALA A 279 -10.55 2.01 15.62
N LEU A 280 -10.31 2.67 16.75
CA LEU A 280 -9.04 2.54 17.50
C LEU A 280 -8.83 1.13 18.02
N MET A 281 -9.85 0.54 18.66
CA MET A 281 -9.78 -0.84 19.15
C MET A 281 -9.59 -1.83 17.99
N GLY A 282 -10.38 -1.71 16.93
CA GLY A 282 -10.28 -2.61 15.79
C GLY A 282 -8.92 -2.51 15.10
N PHE A 283 -8.37 -1.30 14.96
CA PHE A 283 -7.02 -1.13 14.45
C PHE A 283 -5.95 -1.72 15.37
N PHE A 284 -6.11 -1.58 16.69
CA PHE A 284 -5.24 -2.25 17.67
C PHE A 284 -5.24 -3.79 17.48
N PHE A 285 -6.40 -4.40 17.30
CA PHE A 285 -6.48 -5.85 17.03
C PHE A 285 -5.85 -6.24 15.69
N ILE A 286 -6.01 -5.44 14.62
CA ILE A 286 -5.32 -5.67 13.34
C ILE A 286 -3.79 -5.59 13.54
N ALA A 287 -3.31 -4.55 14.23
CA ALA A 287 -1.88 -4.40 14.52
C ALA A 287 -1.35 -5.57 15.35
N LEU A 288 -2.09 -6.01 16.37
CA LEU A 288 -1.74 -7.18 17.19
C LEU A 288 -1.64 -8.45 16.34
N GLY A 289 -2.62 -8.71 15.46
CA GLY A 289 -2.58 -9.86 14.55
C GLY A 289 -1.37 -9.82 13.61
N ILE A 290 -1.02 -8.65 13.09
CA ILE A 290 0.18 -8.48 12.26
C ILE A 290 1.46 -8.79 13.06
N LEU A 291 1.58 -8.27 14.28
CA LEU A 291 2.73 -8.53 15.15
C LEU A 291 2.86 -10.02 15.48
N MET A 292 1.75 -10.69 15.82
CA MET A 292 1.71 -12.14 16.05
C MET A 292 2.18 -12.93 14.84
N SER A 293 1.78 -12.51 13.64
CA SER A 293 2.20 -13.13 12.38
C SER A 293 3.70 -12.95 12.13
N LYS A 294 4.23 -11.73 12.33
CA LYS A 294 5.65 -11.41 12.13
C LYS A 294 6.59 -12.07 13.14
N TRP A 295 6.19 -12.18 14.41
CA TRP A 295 6.98 -12.85 15.46
C TRP A 295 7.35 -14.30 15.09
N ARG A 296 6.51 -14.96 14.29
CA ARG A 296 6.79 -16.31 13.80
C ARG A 296 7.83 -16.35 12.70
N GLU A 297 7.81 -15.45 11.71
CA GLU A 297 8.81 -15.44 10.64
C GLU A 297 10.23 -15.32 11.21
N ILE A 298 10.40 -14.47 12.21
CA ILE A 298 11.67 -14.27 12.92
C ILE A 298 12.11 -15.57 13.64
N THR A 299 11.22 -16.18 14.43
CA THR A 299 11.54 -17.40 15.20
C THR A 299 11.75 -18.65 14.32
N THR A 300 11.13 -18.72 13.14
CA THR A 300 11.32 -19.83 12.20
C THR A 300 12.63 -19.70 11.43
N PHE A 301 13.04 -18.47 11.09
CA PHE A 301 14.33 -18.17 10.45
C PHE A 301 15.52 -18.46 11.38
N GLU A 302 15.42 -18.09 12.66
CA GLU A 302 16.47 -18.38 13.66
C GLU A 302 16.68 -19.88 13.87
N ARG A 303 15.61 -20.68 13.89
CA ARG A 303 15.69 -22.15 13.99
C ARG A 303 16.22 -22.83 12.72
N GLY A 304 16.01 -22.23 11.56
CA GLY A 304 16.54 -22.72 10.28
C GLY A 304 18.04 -22.49 10.10
N LYS A 305 18.62 -21.53 10.83
CA LYS A 305 20.06 -21.21 10.81
C LYS A 305 20.89 -22.07 11.80
N GLN A 306 20.22 -22.80 12.68
CA GLN A 306 20.81 -23.71 13.68
C GLN A 306 20.78 -25.19 13.25
N ARG A 307 20.35 -25.48 12.01
CA ARG A 307 20.43 -26.80 11.37
C ARG A 307 21.31 -26.71 10.14
#